data_AF-A0A3D4LM21-F1
#
_entry.id   AF-A0A3D4LM21-F1
#
_cell.length_a   1.000
_cell.length_b   1.000
_cell.length_c   1.000
_cell.angle_alpha   90.00
_cell.angle_beta   90.00
_cell.angle_gamma   90.00
#
_symmetry.space_group_name_H-M   'P 1'
#
loop_
_entity.id
_entity.type
_entity.pdbx_description
1 polymer ?
#
loop_
_entity_poly.entity_id
_entity_poly.type
_entity_poly.pdbx_seq_one_letter_code
_entity_poly.pdbx_strand_id
1 'polypeptide(L)'
;GALVLSALIYSLTGKGTMTEINYESISKMTFIQIFGNSFKRNIIYFLAVIFLTYIGQGNLIMILFGFISVYYGLSVIYIIRTVGMEFKYFMLTFTDYFIFFPILLYFTFISSSISKYTKKAKNIETISRKFDIIIAGYIRVSLFYLMIITAYSFVYSFYILILSRLMVR
;
A
#
# COMPACT_ATOMS: atom_id res chain seq x y z
N GLY A 1 -12.93 19.81 1.86
CA GLY A 1 -11.51 19.50 1.55
C GLY A 1 -11.37 18.30 0.62
N ALA A 2 -11.50 17.08 1.15
CA ALA A 2 -11.30 15.84 0.39
C ALA A 2 -12.21 15.69 -0.86
N LEU A 3 -13.47 16.13 -0.77
CA LEU A 3 -14.41 16.11 -1.90
C LEU A 3 -13.97 17.00 -3.07
N VAL A 4 -13.40 18.17 -2.78
CA VAL A 4 -12.93 19.11 -3.82
C VAL A 4 -11.70 18.57 -4.52
N LEU A 5 -10.76 17.98 -3.76
CA LEU A 5 -9.55 17.36 -4.33
C LEU A 5 -9.91 16.15 -5.20
N SER A 6 -10.88 15.34 -4.75
CA SER A 6 -11.38 14.19 -5.50
C SER A 6 -12.11 14.58 -6.79
N ALA A 7 -12.86 15.69 -6.76
CA ALA A 7 -13.51 16.24 -7.95
C ALA A 7 -12.51 16.84 -8.94
N LEU A 8 -11.44 17.48 -8.45
CA LEU A 8 -10.35 18.03 -9.27
C LEU A 8 -9.57 16.92 -9.99
N ILE A 9 -9.23 15.85 -9.28
CA ILE A 9 -8.52 14.70 -9.87
C ILE A 9 -9.42 13.97 -10.85
N TYR A 10 -10.71 13.79 -10.53
CA TYR A 10 -11.68 13.20 -11.45
C TYR A 10 -11.84 14.04 -12.74
N SER A 11 -11.88 15.36 -12.61
CA SER A 11 -11.90 16.31 -13.74
C SER A 11 -10.64 16.22 -14.60
N LEU A 12 -9.46 16.14 -13.97
CA LEU A 12 -8.16 16.08 -14.65
C LEU A 12 -7.87 14.72 -15.30
N THR A 13 -8.39 13.61 -14.74
CA THR A 13 -8.12 12.26 -15.26
C THR A 13 -9.02 11.91 -16.46
N GLY A 14 -10.14 12.63 -16.63
CA GLY A 14 -11.00 12.56 -17.82
C GLY A 14 -11.78 11.25 -17.96
N LYS A 15 -13.00 11.32 -18.51
CA LYS A 15 -13.78 10.13 -18.88
C LYS A 15 -13.14 9.27 -19.98
N GLY A 16 -12.10 9.77 -20.66
CA GLY A 16 -11.60 9.22 -21.93
C GLY A 16 -10.48 8.17 -21.83
N THR A 17 -9.87 7.98 -20.66
CA THR A 17 -8.87 6.93 -20.41
C THR A 17 -9.46 5.82 -19.53
N MET A 18 -10.77 5.63 -19.62
CA MET A 18 -11.43 4.45 -19.07
C MET A 18 -11.08 3.25 -19.96
N THR A 19 -9.93 2.64 -19.70
CA THR A 19 -9.82 1.21 -20.01
C THR A 19 -10.77 0.51 -19.03
N GLU A 20 -11.90 0.03 -19.54
CA GLU A 20 -12.61 -1.07 -18.88
C GLU A 20 -11.56 -2.06 -18.38
N ILE A 21 -11.63 -2.47 -17.10
CA ILE A 21 -10.74 -3.54 -16.64
C ILE A 21 -10.96 -4.69 -17.60
N ASN A 22 -9.93 -5.01 -18.38
CA ASN A 22 -9.98 -6.09 -19.33
C ASN A 22 -9.89 -7.40 -18.53
N TYR A 23 -11.02 -7.81 -17.94
CA TYR A 23 -11.17 -9.05 -17.20
C TYR A 23 -10.78 -10.24 -18.07
N GLU A 24 -10.98 -10.13 -19.39
CA GLU A 24 -10.52 -11.11 -20.36
C GLU A 24 -8.99 -11.27 -20.34
N SER A 25 -8.25 -10.16 -20.32
CA SER A 25 -6.79 -10.13 -20.17
C SER A 25 -6.35 -10.70 -18.81
N ILE A 26 -7.00 -10.31 -17.72
CA ILE A 26 -6.69 -10.81 -16.37
C ILE A 26 -7.01 -12.31 -16.23
N SER A 27 -8.08 -12.78 -16.85
CA SER A 27 -8.49 -14.20 -16.81
C SER A 27 -7.51 -15.13 -17.51
N LYS A 28 -6.80 -14.61 -18.53
CA LYS A 28 -5.76 -15.32 -19.29
C LYS A 28 -4.41 -15.32 -18.57
N MET A 29 -4.23 -14.50 -17.52
CA MET A 29 -3.00 -14.50 -16.74
C MET A 29 -2.88 -15.74 -15.86
N THR A 30 -1.66 -16.24 -15.74
CA THR A 30 -1.32 -17.29 -14.76
C THR A 30 -1.29 -16.71 -13.35
N PHE A 31 -1.49 -17.58 -12.34
CA PHE A 31 -1.41 -17.19 -10.93
C PHE A 31 -0.09 -16.47 -10.61
N ILE A 32 1.05 -16.97 -11.13
CA ILE A 32 2.38 -16.37 -10.91
C ILE A 32 2.43 -14.94 -11.43
N GLN A 33 1.80 -14.63 -12.56
CA GLN A 33 1.79 -13.28 -13.13
C GLN A 33 0.95 -12.31 -12.26
N ILE A 34 -0.22 -12.75 -11.80
CA ILE A 34 -1.09 -11.96 -10.92
C ILE A 34 -0.41 -11.72 -9.57
N PHE A 35 0.23 -12.76 -9.03
CA PHE A 35 1.02 -12.68 -7.80
C PHE A 35 2.19 -11.72 -7.92
N GLY A 36 3.01 -11.86 -8.97
CA GLY A 36 4.16 -10.98 -9.20
C GLY A 36 3.76 -9.52 -9.31
N ASN A 37 2.70 -9.21 -10.05
CA ASN A 37 2.20 -7.84 -10.18
C ASN A 37 1.65 -7.28 -8.87
N SER A 38 0.87 -8.07 -8.12
CA SER A 38 0.30 -7.66 -6.83
C SER A 38 1.39 -7.47 -5.76
N PHE A 39 2.36 -8.39 -5.73
CA PHE A 39 3.49 -8.32 -4.81
C PHE A 39 4.39 -7.13 -5.10
N LYS A 40 4.77 -6.90 -6.37
CA LYS A 40 5.59 -5.76 -6.79
C LYS A 40 4.94 -4.43 -6.40
N ARG A 41 3.63 -4.27 -6.63
CA ARG A 41 2.89 -3.06 -6.28
C ARG A 41 2.96 -2.78 -4.77
N ASN A 42 2.81 -3.80 -3.95
CA ASN A 42 2.69 -3.65 -2.50
C ASN A 42 4.05 -3.52 -1.81
N ILE A 43 5.07 -4.26 -2.23
CA ILE A 43 6.37 -4.33 -1.53
C ILE A 43 7.21 -3.05 -1.65
N ILE A 44 7.08 -2.32 -2.77
CA ILE A 44 7.89 -1.12 -3.04
C ILE A 44 7.74 -0.08 -1.93
N TYR A 45 6.52 0.13 -1.43
CA TYR A 45 6.29 1.08 -0.34
C TYR A 45 7.04 0.69 0.94
N PHE A 46 6.95 -0.57 1.33
CA PHE A 46 7.57 -1.05 2.57
C PHE A 46 9.09 -0.97 2.48
N LEU A 47 9.68 -1.33 1.33
CA LEU A 47 11.12 -1.17 1.12
C LEU A 47 11.55 0.31 1.21
N ALA A 48 10.79 1.23 0.60
CA ALA A 48 11.08 2.66 0.67
C ALA A 48 11.01 3.19 2.13
N VAL A 49 10.01 2.77 2.90
CA VAL A 49 9.85 3.16 4.30
C VAL A 49 10.95 2.56 5.18
N ILE A 50 11.35 1.30 4.97
CA ILE A 50 12.48 0.67 5.67
C ILE A 50 13.76 1.47 5.44
N PHE A 51 14.04 1.79 4.18
CA PHE A 51 15.21 2.58 3.80
C PHE A 51 15.22 3.97 4.44
N LEU A 52 14.10 4.69 4.37
CA LEU A 52 13.98 6.02 4.98
C LEU A 52 14.08 5.98 6.50
N THR A 53 13.59 4.91 7.13
CA THR A 53 13.69 4.73 8.59
C THR A 53 15.13 4.53 9.02
N TYR A 54 15.90 3.75 8.26
CA TYR A 54 17.32 3.55 8.49
C TYR A 54 18.13 4.86 8.39
N ILE A 55 17.79 5.73 7.43
CA ILE A 55 18.44 7.05 7.28
C ILE A 55 17.98 8.03 8.37
N GLY A 56 16.83 7.79 9.01
CA GLY A 56 16.25 8.69 9.99
C GLY A 56 15.43 9.84 9.37
N GLN A 57 14.89 9.65 8.16
CA GLN A 57 14.09 10.65 7.44
C GLN A 57 12.59 10.56 7.72
N GLY A 58 12.19 10.77 8.98
CA GLY A 58 10.80 10.58 9.43
C GLY A 58 9.79 11.49 8.73
N ASN A 59 10.20 12.69 8.33
CA ASN A 59 9.34 13.61 7.58
C ASN A 59 8.99 13.06 6.18
N LEU A 60 9.95 12.43 5.49
CA LEU A 60 9.69 11.82 4.18
C LEU A 60 8.78 10.60 4.29
N ILE A 61 8.89 9.82 5.36
CA ILE A 61 7.98 8.70 5.65
C ILE A 61 6.53 9.21 5.78
N MET A 62 6.33 10.30 6.52
CA MET A 62 5.00 10.92 6.69
C MET A 62 4.45 11.49 5.39
N ILE A 63 5.30 12.12 4.57
CA ILE A 63 4.90 12.65 3.25
C ILE A 63 4.46 11.50 2.32
N LEU A 64 5.25 10.43 2.24
CA LEU A 64 4.90 9.24 1.44
C LEU A 64 3.60 8.61 1.90
N PHE A 65 3.38 8.52 3.22
CA PHE A 65 2.12 8.04 3.77
C PHE A 65 0.94 8.96 3.42
N GLY A 66 1.14 10.27 3.42
CA GLY A 66 0.13 11.23 2.96
C GLY A 66 -0.27 10.99 1.51
N PHE A 67 0.69 10.82 0.61
CA PHE A 67 0.42 10.51 -0.81
C PHE A 67 -0.37 9.21 -0.98
N ILE A 68 0.01 8.16 -0.26
CA ILE A 68 -0.70 6.88 -0.33
C ILE A 68 -2.10 6.98 0.26
N SER A 69 -2.27 7.66 1.39
CA SER A 69 -3.59 7.86 2.01
C SER A 69 -4.53 8.62 1.09
N VAL A 70 -4.01 9.65 0.39
CA VAL A 70 -4.77 10.37 -0.64
C VAL A 70 -5.14 9.44 -1.79
N TYR A 71 -4.21 8.63 -2.28
CA TYR A 71 -4.49 7.64 -3.34
C TYR A 71 -5.61 6.67 -2.93
N TYR A 72 -5.56 6.09 -1.73
CA TYR A 72 -6.60 5.20 -1.20
C TYR A 72 -7.95 5.91 -0.99
N GLY A 73 -7.94 7.16 -0.52
CA GLY A 73 -9.17 7.95 -0.39
C GLY A 73 -9.81 8.26 -1.73
N LEU A 74 -8.99 8.59 -2.74
CA LEU A 74 -9.44 8.87 -4.10
C LEU A 74 -10.00 7.62 -4.78
N SER A 75 -9.40 6.45 -4.57
CA SER A 75 -9.92 5.20 -5.16
C SER A 75 -11.32 4.87 -4.64
N VAL A 76 -11.60 5.11 -3.35
CA VAL A 76 -12.94 4.89 -2.78
C VAL A 76 -13.97 5.88 -3.33
N ILE A 77 -13.64 7.18 -3.39
CA ILE A 77 -14.55 8.20 -3.93
C ILE A 77 -14.83 7.96 -5.43
N TYR A 78 -13.80 7.56 -6.18
CA TYR A 78 -13.92 7.22 -7.60
C TYR A 78 -14.91 6.09 -7.83
N ILE A 79 -14.86 5.02 -7.03
CA ILE A 79 -15.76 3.85 -7.15
C ILE A 79 -17.20 4.23 -6.84
N ILE A 80 -17.42 4.99 -5.76
CA ILE A 80 -18.75 5.45 -5.37
C ILE A 80 -19.39 6.31 -6.48
N ARG A 81 -18.59 7.08 -7.22
CA ARG A 81 -19.10 8.08 -8.17
C ARG A 81 -19.18 7.62 -9.63
N THR A 82 -18.30 6.72 -10.07
CA THR A 82 -18.09 6.45 -11.51
C THR A 82 -18.73 5.15 -11.96
N VAL A 83 -18.69 4.13 -11.12
CA VAL A 83 -19.02 2.76 -11.52
C VAL A 83 -20.49 2.42 -11.24
N GLY A 84 -21.20 3.25 -10.45
CA GLY A 84 -22.35 2.73 -9.71
C GLY A 84 -21.88 1.61 -8.77
N MET A 85 -22.76 1.03 -7.96
CA MET A 85 -22.38 -0.12 -7.13
C MET A 85 -22.17 -1.39 -7.98
N GLU A 86 -21.19 -1.43 -8.89
CA GLU A 86 -20.65 -2.72 -9.29
C GLU A 86 -19.94 -3.30 -8.06
N PHE A 87 -20.70 -4.10 -7.34
CA PHE A 87 -20.32 -4.82 -6.12
C PHE A 87 -18.93 -5.46 -6.23
N LYS A 88 -18.54 -5.86 -7.45
CA LYS A 88 -17.27 -6.49 -7.80
C LYS A 88 -16.06 -5.56 -7.63
N TYR A 89 -16.14 -4.34 -8.17
CA TYR A 89 -15.08 -3.33 -8.05
C TYR A 89 -15.00 -2.78 -6.62
N PHE A 90 -16.18 -2.62 -6.00
CA PHE A 90 -16.30 -2.28 -4.59
C PHE A 90 -15.57 -3.31 -3.72
N MET A 91 -15.81 -4.61 -3.90
CA MET A 91 -15.16 -5.65 -3.09
C MET A 91 -13.63 -5.68 -3.20
N LEU A 92 -13.07 -5.49 -4.40
CA LEU A 92 -11.62 -5.42 -4.60
C LEU A 92 -10.99 -4.26 -3.81
N THR A 93 -11.53 -3.06 -3.96
CA THR A 93 -10.99 -1.86 -3.30
C THR A 93 -11.36 -1.78 -1.82
N PHE A 94 -12.49 -2.36 -1.42
CA PHE A 94 -12.89 -2.50 -0.02
C PHE A 94 -11.90 -3.39 0.74
N THR A 95 -11.46 -4.50 0.14
CA THR A 95 -10.46 -5.39 0.74
C THR A 95 -9.12 -4.68 0.95
N ASP A 96 -8.64 -3.96 -0.08
CA ASP A 96 -7.41 -3.16 0.02
C ASP A 96 -7.56 -2.04 1.08
N TYR A 97 -8.73 -1.42 1.22
CA TYR A 97 -8.97 -0.35 2.19
C TYR A 97 -9.14 -0.85 3.63
N PHE A 98 -9.85 -1.97 3.87
CA PHE A 98 -10.13 -2.45 5.22
C PHE A 98 -9.02 -3.34 5.80
N ILE A 99 -8.28 -4.04 4.95
CA ILE A 99 -7.25 -4.99 5.41
C ILE A 99 -5.86 -4.39 5.22
N PHE A 100 -5.54 -3.91 4.01
CA PHE A 100 -4.19 -3.51 3.70
C PHE A 100 -3.83 -2.11 4.23
N PHE A 101 -4.77 -1.16 4.21
CA PHE A 101 -4.51 0.19 4.71
C PHE A 101 -4.18 0.26 6.22
N PRO A 102 -4.86 -0.46 7.15
CA PRO A 102 -4.45 -0.48 8.56
C PRO A 102 -3.04 -1.05 8.78
N ILE A 103 -2.67 -2.09 8.03
CA ILE A 103 -1.33 -2.70 8.07
C ILE A 103 -0.29 -1.66 7.63
N LEU A 104 -0.58 -0.94 6.54
CA LEU A 104 0.27 0.14 6.02
C LEU A 104 0.40 1.28 7.03
N LEU A 105 -0.71 1.75 7.59
CA LEU A 105 -0.74 2.83 8.59
C LEU A 105 0.10 2.47 9.81
N TYR A 106 -0.09 1.28 10.37
CA TYR A 106 0.65 0.86 11.56
C TYR A 106 2.14 0.69 11.29
N PHE A 107 2.51 0.10 10.15
CA PHE A 107 3.91 -0.03 9.76
C PHE A 107 4.60 1.32 9.62
N THR A 108 3.92 2.28 8.97
CA THR A 108 4.42 3.65 8.81
C THR A 108 4.54 4.37 10.15
N PHE A 109 3.59 4.19 11.06
CA PHE A 109 3.65 4.77 12.39
C PHE A 109 4.87 4.31 13.18
N ILE A 110 5.14 3.00 13.20
CA ILE A 110 6.33 2.43 13.85
C ILE A 110 7.60 2.98 13.20
N SER A 111 7.66 2.95 11.87
CA SER A 111 8.80 3.39 11.07
C SER A 111 9.13 4.88 11.28
N SER A 112 8.11 5.75 11.27
CA SER A 112 8.25 7.18 11.57
C SER A 112 8.72 7.43 13.01
N SER A 113 8.20 6.66 13.96
CA SER A 113 8.60 6.76 15.37
C SER A 113 10.08 6.39 15.53
N ILE A 114 10.51 5.25 14.99
CA ILE A 114 11.89 4.77 15.06
C ILE A 114 12.84 5.71 14.33
N SER A 115 12.43 6.22 13.17
CA SER A 115 13.21 7.20 12.42
C SER A 115 13.55 8.46 13.22
N LYS A 116 12.66 8.94 14.09
CA LYS A 116 12.93 10.09 14.97
C LYS A 116 14.02 9.76 15.99
N TYR A 117 14.03 8.54 16.52
CA TYR A 117 15.08 8.07 17.43
C TYR A 117 16.41 7.87 16.71
N THR A 118 16.41 7.32 15.48
CA THR A 118 17.62 7.17 14.64
C THR A 118 18.31 8.50 14.40
N LYS A 119 17.56 9.55 14.03
CA LYS A 119 18.13 10.87 13.80
C LYS A 119 18.72 11.50 15.07
N LYS A 120 18.09 11.28 16.24
CA LYS A 120 18.59 11.79 17.54
C LYS A 120 19.83 11.03 18.03
N ALA A 121 19.84 9.71 17.92
CA ALA A 121 20.92 8.86 18.40
C ALA A 121 22.20 9.02 17.56
N LYS A 122 22.08 9.26 16.25
CA LYS A 122 23.24 9.52 15.37
C LYS A 122 24.01 10.80 15.73
N ASN A 123 23.41 11.70 16.51
CA ASN A 123 24.08 12.90 17.05
C ASN A 123 24.73 12.68 18.43
N ILE A 124 24.51 11.52 19.08
CA ILE A 124 24.99 11.23 20.43
C ILE A 124 25.71 9.87 20.41
N GLU A 125 27.01 9.89 20.14
CA GLU A 125 27.87 8.69 19.99
C GLU A 125 27.86 7.74 21.22
N THR A 126 27.50 8.23 22.40
CA THR A 126 27.58 7.50 23.68
C THR A 126 26.41 6.56 23.99
N ILE A 127 25.36 6.46 23.14
CA ILE A 127 24.17 5.60 23.36
C ILE A 127 24.14 4.41 22.38
N SER A 128 25.28 3.81 22.05
CA SER A 128 25.36 2.74 21.02
C SER A 128 24.53 1.48 21.36
N ARG A 129 24.70 0.87 22.54
CA ARG A 129 24.12 -0.47 22.81
C ARG A 129 22.58 -0.49 22.89
N LYS A 130 21.97 0.55 23.47
CA LYS A 130 20.50 0.65 23.53
C LYS A 130 19.90 0.91 22.15
N PHE A 131 20.64 1.63 21.31
CA PHE A 131 20.22 1.95 19.95
C PHE A 131 20.30 0.73 19.01
N ASP A 132 21.33 -0.09 19.15
CA ASP A 132 21.47 -1.35 18.38
C ASP A 132 20.31 -2.32 18.66
N ILE A 133 19.85 -2.40 19.92
CA ILE A 133 18.67 -3.21 20.30
C ILE A 133 17.39 -2.69 19.63
N ILE A 134 17.23 -1.37 19.53
CA ILE A 134 16.06 -0.74 18.89
C ILE A 134 16.08 -1.02 17.37
N ILE A 135 17.23 -0.90 16.71
CA ILE A 135 17.37 -1.22 15.28
C ILE A 135 17.12 -2.71 15.04
N ALA A 136 17.69 -3.60 15.84
CA ALA A 136 17.47 -5.04 15.70
C ALA A 136 15.99 -5.41 15.88
N GLY A 137 15.31 -4.79 16.85
CA GLY A 137 13.87 -4.91 17.03
C GLY A 137 13.08 -4.43 15.81
N TYR A 138 13.46 -3.29 15.23
CA TYR A 138 12.86 -2.77 14.00
C TYR A 138 13.02 -3.69 12.81
N ILE A 139 14.22 -4.26 12.60
CA ILE A 139 14.49 -5.19 11.50
C ILE A 139 13.58 -6.42 11.63
N ARG A 140 13.45 -6.96 12.85
CA ARG A 140 12.56 -8.10 13.11
C ARG A 140 11.09 -7.77 12.80
N VAL A 141 10.60 -6.60 13.24
CA VAL A 141 9.25 -6.11 12.90
C VAL A 141 9.10 -5.93 11.39
N SER A 142 10.08 -5.34 10.71
CA SER A 142 10.05 -5.10 9.27
C SER A 142 9.97 -6.40 8.48
N LEU A 143 10.76 -7.42 8.86
CA LEU A 143 10.68 -8.76 8.25
C LEU A 143 9.31 -9.41 8.45
N PHE A 144 8.70 -9.23 9.63
CA PHE A 144 7.35 -9.71 9.89
C PHE A 144 6.31 -9.03 8.99
N TYR A 145 6.39 -7.70 8.80
CA TYR A 145 5.53 -6.98 7.88
C TYR A 145 5.71 -7.41 6.42
N LEU A 146 6.95 -7.69 5.99
CA LEU A 146 7.23 -8.27 4.67
C LEU A 146 6.57 -9.64 4.48
N MET A 147 6.56 -10.49 5.51
CA MET A 147 5.83 -11.75 5.49
C MET A 147 4.31 -11.54 5.35
N ILE A 148 3.74 -10.59 6.11
CA ILE A 148 2.31 -10.25 6.02
C ILE A 148 1.94 -9.81 4.61
N ILE A 149 2.72 -8.93 3.97
CA ILE A 149 2.45 -8.47 2.60
C ILE A 149 2.56 -9.60 1.61
N THR A 150 3.53 -10.49 1.78
CA THR A 150 3.70 -11.66 0.92
C THR A 150 2.46 -12.57 1.01
N ALA A 151 2.01 -12.86 2.23
CA ALA A 151 0.81 -13.65 2.48
C ALA A 151 -0.45 -12.96 1.91
N TYR A 152 -0.59 -11.64 2.13
CA TYR A 152 -1.66 -10.84 1.57
C TYR A 152 -1.69 -10.92 0.04
N SER A 153 -0.56 -10.63 -0.61
CA SER A 153 -0.44 -10.69 -2.08
C SER A 153 -0.75 -12.08 -2.62
N PHE A 154 -0.40 -13.15 -1.90
CA PHE A 154 -0.71 -14.52 -2.28
C PHE A 154 -2.23 -14.76 -2.26
N VAL A 155 -2.88 -14.50 -1.12
CA VAL A 155 -4.33 -14.68 -0.95
C VAL A 155 -5.12 -13.79 -1.92
N TYR A 156 -4.71 -12.52 -2.05
CA TYR A 156 -5.33 -11.55 -2.95
C TYR A 156 -5.22 -11.97 -4.43
N SER A 157 -4.12 -12.63 -4.82
CA SER A 157 -3.96 -13.14 -6.18
C SER A 157 -4.87 -14.33 -6.47
N PHE A 158 -5.09 -15.20 -5.49
CA PHE A 158 -6.10 -16.26 -5.59
C PHE A 158 -7.51 -15.67 -5.72
N TYR A 159 -7.81 -14.69 -4.88
CA TYR A 159 -9.08 -13.98 -4.92
C TYR A 159 -9.34 -13.35 -6.29
N ILE A 160 -8.37 -12.61 -6.85
CA ILE A 160 -8.48 -12.00 -8.19
C ILE A 160 -8.66 -13.05 -9.28
N LEU A 161 -7.91 -14.16 -9.22
CA LEU A 161 -7.96 -15.18 -10.27
C LEU A 161 -9.31 -15.93 -10.29
N ILE A 162 -9.86 -16.23 -9.12
CA ILE A 162 -11.20 -16.83 -9.02
C ILE A 162 -12.24 -15.84 -9.52
N LEU A 163 -12.15 -14.59 -9.07
CA LEU A 163 -13.08 -13.53 -9.43
C LEU A 163 -13.07 -13.26 -10.95
N SER A 164 -11.89 -13.14 -11.56
CA SER A 164 -11.73 -12.86 -12.99
C SER A 164 -12.28 -13.99 -13.88
N ARG A 165 -12.13 -15.25 -13.48
CA ARG A 165 -12.68 -16.40 -14.23
C ARG A 165 -14.19 -16.52 -14.12
N LEU A 166 -14.76 -16.13 -12.98
CA LEU A 166 -16.21 -16.03 -12.82
C LEU A 166 -16.82 -14.88 -13.64
N MET A 167 -16.01 -13.91 -14.06
CA MET A 167 -16.44 -12.72 -14.80
C MET A 167 -16.44 -12.88 -16.32
N VAL A 168 -15.80 -13.90 -16.89
CA VAL A 168 -15.70 -14.14 -18.36
C VAL A 168 -16.71 -15.22 -18.81
N ARG A 169 -17.91 -15.23 -18.23
CA ARG A 169 -19.02 -16.10 -18.67
C ARG A 169 -20.07 -15.31 -19.42
#